data_AF-A0A164KL95-F1
#
_entry.id   AF-A0A164KL95-F1
#
_cell.length_a   1.000
_cell.length_b   1.000
_cell.length_c   1.000
_cell.angle_alpha   90.00
_cell.angle_beta   90.00
_cell.angle_gamma   90.00
#
_symmetry.space_group_name_H-M   'P 1'
#
loop_
_entity.id
_entity.type
_entity.pdbx_description
1 polymer ?
#
loop_
_entity_poly.entity_id
_entity_poly.type
_entity_poly.pdbx_seq_one_letter_code
_entity_poly.pdbx_strand_id
1 'polypeptide(L)'
;MTDTVHNVELRINIPVGYISLPLSGIDSSIAVAAAVLEEVGPSDVAQAAGQILPALGAFLDELTRDGVRYCGLGRHSFDDALVTSVLTVLVYDTGGDTENPRLVVKNLAEAKMEAREQGDLQVIELDNRPMMFFEQVRSLPVPDFPGNPIDGTTAPVYRLEAVVPSGDGSTVVSIELSTIFIAHGPQFRPMIIDMARSVDLQAQITYGGLRGL
;
A
#
# COMPACT_ATOMS: atom_id res chain seq x y z
N MET A 1 -10.52 0.95 31.88
CA MET A 1 -10.04 0.23 30.69
C MET A 1 -8.76 0.93 30.26
N THR A 2 -7.63 0.27 30.43
CA THR A 2 -6.34 0.73 29.88
C THR A 2 -6.35 0.40 28.39
N ASP A 3 -6.41 1.42 27.54
CA ASP A 3 -6.12 1.26 26.11
C ASP A 3 -4.69 0.75 25.99
N THR A 4 -4.58 -0.54 25.69
CA THR A 4 -3.30 -1.12 25.32
C THR A 4 -3.12 -0.77 23.85
N VAL A 5 -2.34 0.27 23.55
CA VAL A 5 -1.95 0.55 22.16
C VAL A 5 -0.98 -0.55 21.77
N HIS A 6 -1.46 -1.53 21.01
CA HIS A 6 -0.61 -2.53 20.39
C HIS A 6 0.22 -1.85 19.29
N ASN A 7 1.43 -1.42 19.66
CA ASN A 7 2.35 -0.89 18.68
C ASN A 7 3.07 -2.07 18.02
N VAL A 8 2.73 -2.35 16.76
CA VAL A 8 3.34 -3.43 16.00
C VAL A 8 4.45 -2.86 15.13
N GLU A 9 5.67 -3.36 15.35
CA GLU A 9 6.81 -3.05 14.50
C GLU A 9 6.77 -3.95 13.27
N LEU A 10 6.60 -3.34 12.09
CA LEU A 10 6.70 -4.03 10.81
C LEU A 10 8.15 -3.95 10.30
N ARG A 11 8.74 -5.11 10.03
CA ARG A 11 9.96 -5.23 9.23
C ARG A 11 9.60 -5.94 7.93
N ILE A 12 10.00 -5.33 6.82
CA ILE A 12 9.72 -5.82 5.47
C ILE A 12 10.83 -5.34 4.53
N ASN A 13 11.21 -6.19 3.57
CA ASN A 13 12.14 -5.81 2.52
C ASN A 13 11.37 -5.15 1.38
N ILE A 14 11.61 -3.85 1.19
CA ILE A 14 11.08 -3.13 0.04
C ILE A 14 11.97 -3.43 -1.17
N PRO A 15 11.39 -3.82 -2.32
CA PRO A 15 12.15 -4.14 -3.52
C PRO A 15 12.86 -2.90 -4.07
N VAL A 16 14.00 -3.14 -4.72
CA VAL A 16 14.74 -2.08 -5.43
C VAL A 16 13.89 -1.46 -6.55
N GLY A 17 14.12 -0.18 -6.83
CA GLY A 17 13.40 0.54 -7.89
C GLY A 17 12.13 1.27 -7.44
N TYR A 18 11.83 1.26 -6.14
CA TYR A 18 10.81 2.12 -5.54
C TYR A 18 11.42 3.33 -4.82
N ILE A 19 10.85 4.49 -5.08
CA ILE A 19 11.14 5.73 -4.37
C ILE A 19 10.04 5.91 -3.32
N SER A 20 10.43 5.93 -2.05
CA SER A 20 9.50 6.14 -0.95
C SER A 20 8.89 7.54 -1.00
N LEU A 21 7.56 7.61 -0.87
CA LEU A 21 6.82 8.84 -0.65
C LEU A 21 6.79 9.16 0.86
N PRO A 22 6.81 10.45 1.24
CA PRO A 22 6.81 10.83 2.65
C PRO A 22 5.47 10.46 3.28
N LEU A 23 5.51 9.70 4.37
CA LEU A 23 4.37 9.41 5.25
C LEU A 23 4.49 10.12 6.61
N SER A 24 5.49 10.99 6.74
CA SER A 24 5.73 11.84 7.91
C SER A 24 6.36 13.14 7.43
N GLY A 25 6.02 14.28 8.05
CA GLY A 25 6.47 15.58 7.55
C GLY A 25 6.02 15.84 6.12
N ILE A 26 4.77 15.45 5.81
CA ILE A 26 4.19 15.53 4.46
C ILE A 26 4.19 16.99 3.98
N ASP A 27 3.65 17.92 4.78
CA ASP A 27 3.61 19.34 4.45
C ASP A 27 4.97 19.92 4.09
N SER A 28 6.00 19.64 4.89
CA SER A 28 7.36 20.14 4.63
C SER A 28 7.94 19.53 3.36
N SER A 29 7.68 18.25 3.10
CA SER A 29 8.19 17.56 1.90
C SER A 29 7.52 18.10 0.63
N ILE A 30 6.21 18.35 0.69
CA ILE A 30 5.43 18.97 -0.38
C ILE A 30 5.92 20.40 -0.64
N ALA A 31 6.13 21.21 0.39
CA ALA A 31 6.65 22.56 0.25
C ALA A 31 8.04 22.60 -0.40
N VAL A 32 8.93 21.68 -0.01
CA VAL A 32 10.27 21.54 -0.63
C VAL A 32 10.14 21.14 -2.10
N ALA A 33 9.28 20.18 -2.43
CA ALA A 33 9.06 19.78 -3.83
C ALA A 33 8.52 20.93 -4.69
N ALA A 34 7.57 21.71 -4.15
CA ALA A 34 7.03 22.88 -4.83
C ALA A 34 8.12 23.92 -5.12
N ALA A 35 8.94 24.27 -4.11
CA ALA A 35 10.02 25.23 -4.27
C ALA A 35 11.04 24.80 -5.34
N VAL A 36 11.41 23.51 -5.37
CA VAL A 36 12.32 22.97 -6.40
C VAL A 36 11.71 23.07 -7.80
N LEU A 37 10.44 22.70 -7.95
CA LEU A 37 9.77 22.77 -9.26
C LEU A 37 9.57 24.21 -9.75
N GLU A 38 9.37 25.17 -8.84
CA GLU A 38 9.35 26.60 -9.17
C GLU A 38 10.73 27.12 -9.60
N GLU A 39 11.81 26.65 -8.99
CA GLU A 39 13.18 27.12 -9.26
C GLU A 39 13.77 26.56 -10.55
N VAL A 40 13.61 25.25 -10.79
CA VAL A 40 14.30 24.54 -11.88
C VAL A 40 13.36 23.83 -12.86
N GLY A 41 12.05 23.83 -12.59
CA GLY A 41 11.07 23.17 -13.44
C GLY A 41 10.77 23.95 -14.72
N PRO A 42 10.47 23.25 -15.84
CA PRO A 42 9.81 23.85 -16.98
C PRO A 42 8.52 24.57 -16.54
N SER A 43 8.18 25.69 -17.18
CA SER A 43 7.08 26.57 -16.74
C SER A 43 5.71 25.87 -16.68
N ASP A 44 5.46 24.94 -17.59
CA ASP A 44 4.27 24.10 -17.66
C ASP A 44 4.22 23.08 -16.49
N VAL A 45 5.36 22.48 -16.16
CA VAL A 45 5.49 21.56 -15.01
C VAL A 45 5.32 22.30 -13.69
N ALA A 46 5.95 23.48 -13.53
CA ALA A 46 5.80 24.30 -12.34
C ALA A 46 4.34 24.74 -12.12
N GLN A 47 3.63 25.09 -13.20
CA GLN A 47 2.21 25.42 -13.13
C GLN A 47 1.34 24.23 -12.73
N ALA A 48 1.59 23.04 -13.29
CA ALA A 48 0.85 21.83 -12.93
C ALA A 48 1.14 21.38 -11.48
N ALA A 49 2.36 21.59 -11.00
CA ALA A 49 2.78 21.24 -9.64
C ALA A 49 1.91 21.91 -8.56
N GLY A 50 1.51 23.17 -8.78
CA GLY A 50 0.63 23.91 -7.88
C GLY A 50 -0.75 23.29 -7.68
N GLN A 51 -1.21 22.44 -8.61
CA GLN A 51 -2.47 21.69 -8.49
C GLN A 51 -2.26 20.26 -7.97
N ILE A 52 -1.19 19.61 -8.41
CA ILE A 52 -0.93 18.18 -8.12
C ILE A 52 -0.38 17.98 -6.71
N LEU A 53 0.55 18.83 -6.27
CA LEU A 53 1.24 18.64 -4.99
C LEU A 53 0.31 18.75 -3.77
N PRO A 54 -0.64 19.69 -3.69
CA PRO A 54 -1.62 19.69 -2.61
C PRO A 54 -2.50 18.44 -2.58
N ALA A 55 -2.94 17.96 -3.75
CA ALA A 55 -3.72 16.73 -3.86
C ALA A 55 -2.91 15.50 -3.42
N LEU A 56 -1.63 15.44 -3.79
CA LEU A 56 -0.71 14.40 -3.31
C LEU A 56 -0.53 14.46 -1.79
N GLY A 57 -0.39 15.65 -1.22
CA GLY A 57 -0.31 15.84 0.24
C GLY A 57 -1.54 15.29 0.96
N ALA A 58 -2.74 15.68 0.50
CA ALA A 58 -4.00 15.17 1.05
C ALA A 58 -4.14 13.65 0.94
N PHE A 59 -3.74 13.07 -0.20
CA PHE A 59 -3.74 11.63 -0.42
C PHE A 59 -2.77 10.91 0.53
N LEU A 60 -1.55 11.41 0.71
CA LEU A 60 -0.58 10.82 1.64
C LEU A 60 -1.06 10.91 3.09
N ASP A 61 -1.73 12.00 3.47
CA ASP A 61 -2.37 12.14 4.77
C ASP A 61 -3.46 11.08 4.99
N GLU A 62 -4.33 10.85 4.01
CA GLU A 62 -5.35 9.80 4.07
C GLU A 62 -4.71 8.41 4.23
N LEU A 63 -3.67 8.11 3.44
CA LEU A 63 -2.91 6.86 3.59
C LEU A 63 -2.37 6.68 5.03
N THR A 64 -1.80 7.73 5.64
CA THR A 64 -1.30 7.62 7.02
C THR A 64 -2.41 7.35 8.03
N ARG A 65 -3.59 7.95 7.86
CA ARG A 65 -4.76 7.72 8.72
C ARG A 65 -5.27 6.29 8.60
N ASP A 66 -5.22 5.72 7.41
CA ASP A 66 -5.67 4.36 7.11
C ASP A 66 -4.66 3.27 7.52
N GLY A 67 -3.58 3.63 8.22
CA GLY A 67 -2.61 2.68 8.76
C GLY A 67 -1.51 2.26 7.79
N VAL A 68 -1.34 2.98 6.67
CA VAL A 68 -0.24 2.75 5.73
C VAL A 68 1.09 3.04 6.43
N ARG A 69 2.03 2.10 6.33
CA ARG A 69 3.39 2.18 6.89
C ARG A 69 4.46 2.39 5.82
N TYR A 70 4.14 2.09 4.56
CA TYR A 70 5.00 2.38 3.42
C TYR A 70 4.16 2.76 2.20
N CYS A 71 4.61 3.76 1.46
CA CYS A 71 4.07 4.12 0.15
C CYS A 71 5.25 4.45 -0.77
N GLY A 72 5.27 3.87 -1.97
CA GLY A 72 6.37 4.04 -2.91
C GLY A 72 5.92 4.11 -4.35
N LEU A 73 6.60 4.93 -5.13
CA LEU A 73 6.46 5.01 -6.58
C LEU A 73 7.58 4.20 -7.24
N GLY A 74 7.21 3.20 -8.02
CA GLY A 74 8.13 2.37 -8.78
C GLY A 74 8.10 2.71 -10.27
N ARG A 75 9.26 2.70 -10.92
CA ARG A 75 9.37 2.84 -12.38
C ARG A 75 10.27 1.74 -12.92
N HIS A 76 9.68 0.81 -13.66
CA HIS A 76 10.29 -0.46 -14.03
C HIS A 76 10.36 -0.59 -15.55
N SER A 77 11.46 -1.18 -16.03
CA SER A 77 11.56 -1.57 -17.44
C SER A 77 11.10 -3.01 -17.56
N PHE A 78 10.06 -3.24 -18.36
CA PHE A 78 9.63 -4.57 -18.78
C PHE A 78 9.64 -4.62 -20.29
N ASP A 79 10.49 -5.49 -20.83
CA ASP A 79 10.82 -5.49 -22.26
C ASP A 79 11.25 -4.07 -22.68
N ASP A 80 10.50 -3.44 -23.60
CA ASP A 80 10.71 -2.07 -24.08
C ASP A 80 9.73 -1.04 -23.48
N ALA A 81 8.92 -1.45 -22.49
CA ALA A 81 7.94 -0.59 -21.85
C ALA A 81 8.42 -0.08 -20.49
N LEU A 82 8.13 1.18 -20.22
CA LEU A 82 8.41 1.82 -18.94
C LEU A 82 7.14 1.89 -18.10
N VAL A 83 7.06 1.01 -17.12
CA VAL A 83 5.86 0.78 -16.32
C VAL A 83 5.99 1.48 -14.97
N THR A 84 5.05 2.36 -14.69
CA THR A 84 4.90 2.98 -13.38
C THR A 84 3.97 2.15 -12.51
N SER A 85 4.36 1.92 -11.26
CA SER A 85 3.52 1.27 -10.25
C SER A 85 3.53 2.05 -8.94
N VAL A 86 2.48 1.90 -8.15
CA VAL A 86 2.40 2.39 -6.78
C VAL A 86 2.33 1.18 -5.86
N LEU A 87 3.16 1.16 -4.83
CA LEU A 87 3.24 0.11 -3.81
C LEU A 87 2.88 0.71 -2.45
N THR A 88 1.92 0.11 -1.76
CA THR A 88 1.55 0.46 -0.39
C THR A 88 1.67 -0.76 0.52
N VAL A 89 2.04 -0.53 1.77
CA VAL A 89 2.04 -1.56 2.82
C VAL A 89 1.27 -1.03 4.01
N LEU A 90 0.22 -1.75 4.39
CA LEU A 90 -0.74 -1.37 5.42
C LEU A 90 -0.70 -2.38 6.55
N VAL A 91 -0.88 -1.92 7.78
CA VAL A 91 -0.94 -2.77 8.97
C VAL A 91 -2.24 -2.52 9.70
N TYR A 92 -3.04 -3.58 9.86
CA TYR A 92 -4.33 -3.55 10.53
C TYR A 92 -4.33 -4.44 11.77
N ASP A 93 -4.94 -3.96 12.84
CA ASP A 93 -5.32 -4.78 13.99
C ASP A 93 -6.61 -5.54 13.64
N THR A 94 -6.68 -6.84 13.94
CA THR A 94 -7.89 -7.64 13.67
C THR A 94 -8.99 -7.45 14.72
N GLY A 95 -8.70 -6.71 15.81
CA GLY A 95 -9.67 -6.27 16.81
C GLY A 95 -10.23 -7.39 17.70
N GLY A 96 -9.60 -8.57 17.71
CA GLY A 96 -10.14 -9.77 18.35
C GLY A 96 -9.14 -10.51 19.26
N ASP A 97 -9.69 -11.35 20.15
CA ASP A 97 -8.94 -12.31 20.96
C ASP A 97 -8.24 -13.32 20.03
N THR A 98 -6.92 -13.18 19.83
CA THR A 98 -6.01 -14.10 19.10
C THR A 98 -6.69 -15.09 18.17
N GLU A 99 -6.96 -14.66 16.93
CA GLU A 99 -7.54 -15.54 15.92
C GLU A 99 -6.48 -16.47 15.33
N ASN A 100 -6.87 -17.71 15.01
CA ASN A 100 -6.02 -18.59 14.23
C ASN A 100 -5.67 -17.89 12.89
N PRO A 101 -4.39 -17.72 12.50
CA PRO A 101 -4.02 -17.00 11.28
C PRO A 101 -4.67 -17.55 10.01
N ARG A 102 -4.96 -18.86 9.97
CA ARG A 102 -5.68 -19.49 8.85
C ARG A 102 -7.14 -19.05 8.78
N LEU A 103 -7.77 -18.82 9.94
CA LEU A 103 -9.13 -18.31 10.03
C LEU A 103 -9.20 -16.86 9.59
N VAL A 104 -8.23 -16.02 9.97
CA VAL A 104 -8.12 -14.63 9.50
C VAL A 104 -8.09 -14.57 7.96
N VAL A 105 -7.20 -15.34 7.33
CA VAL A 105 -7.09 -15.42 5.87
C VAL A 105 -8.37 -15.95 5.22
N LYS A 106 -9.00 -16.96 5.82
CA LYS A 106 -10.28 -17.49 5.35
C LYS A 106 -11.39 -16.43 5.40
N ASN A 107 -11.52 -15.71 6.52
CA ASN A 107 -12.53 -14.67 6.71
C ASN A 107 -12.36 -13.53 5.70
N LEU A 108 -11.12 -13.10 5.44
CA LEU A 108 -10.82 -12.09 4.42
C LEU A 108 -11.20 -12.56 3.01
N ALA A 109 -10.91 -13.82 2.68
CA ALA A 109 -11.29 -14.40 1.40
C ALA A 109 -12.82 -14.48 1.23
N GLU A 110 -13.54 -14.94 2.26
CA GLU A 110 -15.00 -14.99 2.28
C GLU A 110 -15.60 -13.58 2.13
N ALA A 111 -15.07 -12.58 2.84
CA ALA A 111 -15.52 -11.19 2.73
C ALA A 111 -15.40 -10.63 1.30
N LYS A 112 -14.29 -10.89 0.60
CA LYS A 112 -14.12 -10.50 -0.81
C LYS A 112 -15.11 -11.20 -1.74
N MET A 113 -15.39 -12.49 -1.50
CA MET A 113 -16.39 -13.25 -2.25
C MET A 113 -17.80 -12.72 -2.02
N GLU A 114 -18.16 -12.38 -0.78
CA GLU A 114 -19.45 -11.79 -0.41
C GLU A 114 -19.65 -10.41 -1.02
N ALA A 115 -18.59 -9.59 -1.05
CA ALA A 115 -18.55 -8.31 -1.74
C ALA A 115 -18.63 -8.43 -3.27
N ARG A 116 -18.56 -9.66 -3.81
CA ARG A 116 -18.55 -9.97 -5.24
C ARG A 116 -17.46 -9.20 -5.99
N GLU A 117 -16.31 -9.05 -5.35
CA GLU A 117 -15.14 -8.46 -6.02
C GLU A 117 -14.75 -9.35 -7.21
N GLN A 118 -14.60 -8.74 -8.39
CA GLN A 118 -14.18 -9.45 -9.59
C GLN A 118 -12.66 -9.54 -9.61
N GLY A 119 -12.12 -10.74 -9.45
CA GLY A 119 -10.68 -10.99 -9.46
C GLY A 119 -10.34 -12.47 -9.29
N ASP A 120 -9.06 -12.78 -9.33
CA ASP A 120 -8.54 -14.11 -8.97
C ASP A 120 -8.09 -14.08 -7.51
N LEU A 121 -8.64 -14.98 -6.70
CA LEU A 121 -8.38 -15.10 -5.28
C LEU A 121 -7.76 -16.47 -4.99
N GLN A 122 -6.62 -16.46 -4.31
CA GLN A 122 -5.92 -17.66 -3.91
C GLN A 122 -5.56 -17.57 -2.43
N VAL A 123 -5.83 -18.65 -1.69
CA VAL A 123 -5.31 -18.85 -0.35
C VAL A 123 -4.17 -19.85 -0.46
N ILE A 124 -2.97 -19.44 -0.08
CA ILE A 124 -1.77 -20.27 -0.19
C ILE A 124 -1.02 -20.33 1.15
N GLU A 125 -0.14 -21.33 1.29
CA GLU A 125 0.77 -21.44 2.41
C GLU A 125 2.17 -21.05 1.95
N LEU A 126 2.72 -19.99 2.54
CA LEU A 126 4.01 -19.41 2.23
C LEU A 126 4.93 -19.56 3.44
N ASP A 127 5.94 -20.44 3.33
CA ASP A 127 6.88 -20.76 4.42
C ASP A 127 6.16 -21.17 5.73
N ASN A 128 5.13 -22.02 5.62
CA ASN A 128 4.24 -22.46 6.71
C ASN A 128 3.36 -21.36 7.33
N ARG A 129 3.19 -20.22 6.65
CA ARG A 129 2.25 -19.15 7.05
C ARG A 129 1.11 -19.06 6.04
N PRO A 130 -0.16 -18.97 6.47
CA PRO A 130 -1.26 -18.74 5.55
C PRO A 130 -1.16 -17.33 4.97
N MET A 131 -1.50 -17.20 3.69
CA MET A 131 -1.52 -15.92 2.99
C MET A 131 -2.73 -15.89 2.03
N MET A 132 -3.37 -14.73 1.93
CA MET A 132 -4.30 -14.46 0.82
C MET A 132 -3.54 -13.73 -0.27
N PHE A 133 -3.76 -14.13 -1.51
CA PHE A 133 -3.29 -13.44 -2.71
C PHE A 133 -4.50 -13.11 -3.57
N PHE A 134 -4.66 -11.85 -3.94
CA PHE A 134 -5.80 -11.39 -4.71
C PHE A 134 -5.37 -10.44 -5.82
N GLU A 135 -5.88 -10.63 -7.01
CA GLU A 135 -5.59 -9.77 -8.15
C GLU A 135 -6.84 -9.43 -8.95
N GLN A 136 -6.90 -8.21 -9.46
CA GLN A 136 -8.05 -7.74 -10.22
C GLN A 136 -7.67 -6.64 -11.20
N VAL A 137 -8.53 -6.43 -12.20
CA VAL A 137 -8.52 -5.21 -13.01
C VAL A 137 -9.81 -4.47 -12.73
N ARG A 138 -9.69 -3.23 -12.22
CA ARG A 138 -10.84 -2.39 -11.87
C ARG A 138 -10.83 -1.11 -12.68
N SER A 139 -12.00 -0.69 -13.15
CA SER A 139 -12.15 0.64 -13.76
C SER A 139 -12.25 1.69 -12.65
N LEU A 140 -11.32 2.65 -12.63
CA LEU A 140 -11.26 3.74 -11.66
C LEU A 140 -11.41 5.10 -12.35
N PRO A 141 -11.96 6.13 -11.67
CA PRO A 141 -12.05 7.47 -12.23
C PRO A 141 -10.68 8.03 -12.63
N VAL A 142 -10.63 8.70 -13.78
CA VAL A 142 -9.45 9.42 -14.23
C VAL A 142 -9.50 10.83 -13.63
N PRO A 143 -8.45 11.30 -12.92
CA PRO A 143 -8.44 12.66 -12.37
C PRO A 143 -8.35 13.70 -13.49
N ASP A 144 -9.07 14.81 -13.33
CA ASP A 144 -9.06 15.93 -14.28
C ASP A 144 -7.91 16.89 -13.95
N PHE A 145 -6.89 16.94 -14.81
CA PHE A 145 -5.79 17.90 -14.70
C PHE A 145 -5.18 18.22 -16.09
N PRO A 146 -4.60 19.41 -16.28
CA PRO A 146 -3.99 19.78 -17.55
C PRO A 146 -2.87 18.83 -17.97
N GLY A 147 -2.92 18.35 -19.22
CA GLY A 147 -1.89 17.44 -19.77
C GLY A 147 -2.02 15.98 -19.37
N ASN A 148 -3.17 15.57 -18.80
CA ASN A 148 -3.44 14.16 -18.55
C ASN A 148 -3.44 13.37 -19.87
N PRO A 149 -2.58 12.33 -20.03
CA PRO A 149 -2.47 11.57 -21.27
C PRO A 149 -3.58 10.53 -21.45
N ILE A 150 -4.45 10.34 -20.45
CA ILE A 150 -5.52 9.33 -20.48
C ILE A 150 -6.82 9.97 -20.97
N ASP A 151 -7.30 9.51 -22.12
CA ASP A 151 -8.60 9.90 -22.66
C ASP A 151 -9.74 9.17 -21.90
N GLY A 152 -10.76 9.91 -21.48
CA GLY A 152 -12.00 9.37 -20.89
C GLY A 152 -12.20 9.68 -19.41
N THR A 153 -13.30 9.17 -18.84
CA THR A 153 -13.67 9.42 -17.43
C THR A 153 -13.22 8.32 -16.47
N THR A 154 -12.85 7.16 -17.01
CA THR A 154 -12.36 6.01 -16.23
C THR A 154 -11.26 5.27 -16.97
N ALA A 155 -10.32 4.69 -16.24
CA ALA A 155 -9.25 3.86 -16.78
C ALA A 155 -9.17 2.52 -16.03
N PRO A 156 -8.83 1.42 -16.73
CA PRO A 156 -8.55 0.17 -16.07
C PRO A 156 -7.26 0.31 -15.25
N VAL A 157 -7.29 -0.22 -14.03
CA VAL A 157 -6.13 -0.31 -13.13
C VAL A 157 -6.00 -1.75 -12.66
N TYR A 158 -4.82 -2.31 -12.86
CA TYR A 158 -4.46 -3.61 -12.33
C TYR A 158 -4.09 -3.42 -10.86
N ARG A 159 -4.67 -4.23 -9.99
CA ARG A 159 -4.36 -4.27 -8.56
C ARG A 159 -3.96 -5.67 -8.15
N LEU A 160 -2.95 -5.72 -7.30
CA LEU A 160 -2.41 -6.92 -6.71
C LEU A 160 -2.32 -6.72 -5.20
N GLU A 161 -2.80 -7.68 -4.44
CA GLU A 161 -2.88 -7.63 -2.99
C GLU A 161 -2.36 -8.95 -2.42
N ALA A 162 -1.43 -8.87 -1.48
CA ALA A 162 -1.02 -10.00 -0.65
C ALA A 162 -1.24 -9.66 0.81
N VAL A 163 -1.90 -10.56 1.53
CA VAL A 163 -2.27 -10.35 2.92
C VAL A 163 -1.65 -11.43 3.81
N VAL A 164 -0.82 -10.98 4.76
CA VAL A 164 -0.04 -11.84 5.66
C VAL A 164 -0.44 -11.55 7.11
N PRO A 165 -1.08 -12.50 7.82
CA PRO A 165 -1.35 -12.36 9.24
C PRO A 165 -0.09 -12.58 10.09
N SER A 166 -0.09 -12.02 11.30
CA SER A 166 0.85 -12.37 12.36
C SER A 166 0.68 -13.82 12.81
N GLY A 167 1.67 -14.37 13.52
CA GLY A 167 1.63 -15.77 13.98
C GLY A 167 0.50 -16.08 14.98
N ASP A 168 -0.01 -15.06 15.66
CA ASP A 168 -1.13 -15.10 16.60
C ASP A 168 -2.43 -14.54 16.01
N GLY A 169 -2.42 -14.12 14.74
CA GLY A 169 -3.55 -13.57 13.99
C GLY A 169 -4.14 -12.26 14.52
N SER A 170 -3.48 -11.60 15.47
CA SER A 170 -3.92 -10.30 16.03
C SER A 170 -3.67 -9.13 15.07
N THR A 171 -2.78 -9.30 14.10
CA THR A 171 -2.41 -8.25 13.14
C THR A 171 -2.33 -8.80 11.74
N VAL A 172 -2.65 -7.96 10.77
CA VAL A 172 -2.58 -8.28 9.35
C VAL A 172 -1.78 -7.22 8.61
N VAL A 173 -0.88 -7.67 7.74
CA VAL A 173 -0.17 -6.82 6.77
C VAL A 173 -0.80 -7.01 5.41
N SER A 174 -1.26 -5.92 4.79
CA SER A 174 -1.64 -5.89 3.37
C SER A 174 -0.55 -5.23 2.56
N ILE A 175 -0.06 -5.92 1.52
CA ILE A 175 0.91 -5.42 0.55
C ILE A 175 0.14 -5.25 -0.76
N GLU A 176 -0.02 -4.00 -1.19
CA GLU A 176 -0.82 -3.67 -2.37
C GLU A 176 0.03 -3.00 -3.44
N LEU A 177 -0.15 -3.43 -4.67
CA LEU A 177 0.43 -2.81 -5.84
C LEU A 177 -0.67 -2.43 -6.83
N SER A 178 -0.54 -1.26 -7.42
CA SER A 178 -1.42 -0.81 -8.50
C SER A 178 -0.65 -0.26 -9.70
N THR A 179 -1.18 -0.48 -10.90
CA THR A 179 -0.63 0.08 -12.14
C THR A 179 -1.70 0.20 -13.22
N ILE A 180 -1.60 1.26 -14.04
CA ILE A 180 -2.43 1.42 -15.25
C ILE A 180 -1.95 0.53 -16.40
N PHE A 181 -0.75 -0.04 -16.31
CA PHE A 181 -0.14 -0.87 -17.35
C PHE A 181 -0.58 -2.33 -17.22
N ILE A 182 -1.86 -2.59 -17.51
CA ILE A 182 -2.55 -3.86 -17.20
C ILE A 182 -1.80 -5.10 -17.69
N ALA A 183 -1.29 -5.06 -18.93
CA ALA A 183 -0.58 -6.20 -19.53
C ALA A 183 0.69 -6.60 -18.77
N HIS A 184 1.30 -5.67 -18.03
CA HIS A 184 2.52 -5.91 -17.25
C HIS A 184 2.22 -6.18 -15.77
N GLY A 185 1.00 -5.93 -15.30
CA GLY A 185 0.59 -6.15 -13.91
C GLY A 185 0.97 -7.53 -13.34
N PRO A 186 0.68 -8.65 -14.04
CA PRO A 186 1.04 -10.00 -13.57
C PRO A 186 2.54 -10.22 -13.37
N GLN A 187 3.41 -9.44 -14.00
CA GLN A 187 4.87 -9.56 -13.85
C GLN A 187 5.36 -9.13 -12.46
N PHE A 188 4.55 -8.42 -11.69
CA PHE A 188 4.86 -8.02 -10.30
C PHE A 188 4.57 -9.11 -9.26
N ARG A 189 3.92 -10.23 -9.61
CA ARG A 189 3.57 -11.29 -8.64
C ARG A 189 4.77 -11.84 -7.86
N PRO A 190 5.91 -12.20 -8.49
CA PRO A 190 7.06 -12.73 -7.75
C PRO A 190 7.58 -11.73 -6.71
N MET A 191 7.61 -10.45 -7.06
CA MET A 191 8.06 -9.39 -6.17
C MET A 191 7.15 -9.25 -4.94
N ILE A 192 5.82 -9.27 -5.12
CA ILE A 192 4.88 -9.19 -4.00
C ILE A 192 4.98 -10.44 -3.11
N ILE A 193 5.18 -11.62 -3.70
CA ILE A 193 5.41 -12.85 -2.92
C ILE A 193 6.71 -12.74 -2.11
N ASP A 194 7.80 -12.23 -2.69
CA ASP A 194 9.07 -12.06 -1.98
C ASP A 194 8.98 -11.02 -0.86
N MET A 195 8.22 -9.94 -1.08
CA MET A 195 7.88 -8.98 -0.03
C MET A 195 7.11 -9.67 1.10
N ALA A 196 6.07 -10.43 0.78
CA ALA A 196 5.25 -11.17 1.75
C ALA A 196 6.11 -12.16 2.57
N ARG A 197 7.06 -12.86 1.94
CA ARG A 197 8.03 -13.72 2.64
C ARG A 197 8.84 -12.93 3.66
N SER A 198 9.25 -11.71 3.33
CA SER A 198 10.08 -10.88 4.19
C SER A 198 9.37 -10.20 5.36
N VAL A 199 8.04 -10.29 5.43
CA VAL A 199 7.26 -9.71 6.53
C VAL A 199 7.64 -10.37 7.84
N ASP A 200 8.10 -9.55 8.78
CA ASP A 200 8.33 -9.88 10.19
C ASP A 200 7.56 -8.86 11.06
N LEU A 201 6.67 -9.37 11.91
CA LEU A 201 5.81 -8.58 12.79
C LEU A 201 6.25 -8.81 14.23
N GLN A 202 6.79 -7.76 14.85
CA GLN A 202 7.21 -7.81 16.26
C GLN A 202 6.24 -6.98 17.09
N ALA A 203 5.50 -7.63 17.99
CA ALA A 203 4.64 -6.93 18.94
C ALA A 203 5.52 -6.22 19.98
N GLN A 204 5.41 -4.90 20.10
CA GLN A 204 6.02 -4.16 21.21
C GLN A 204 5.02 -4.05 22.36
N ILE A 205 5.20 -4.86 23.40
CA ILE A 205 4.43 -4.72 24.64
C ILE A 205 5.03 -3.54 25.43
N THR A 206 4.41 -2.37 25.31
CA THR A 206 4.75 -1.23 26.18
C THR A 206 3.95 -1.38 27.49
N TYR A 207 4.59 -1.84 28.55
CA TYR A 207 3.96 -1.82 29.88
C TYR A 207 3.85 -0.36 30.35
N GLY A 208 2.62 0.18 30.32
CA GLY A 208 2.30 1.45 30.93
C GLY A 208 2.65 1.42 32.42
N GLY A 209 3.64 2.21 32.81
CA GLY A 209 4.16 2.24 34.17
C GLY A 209 3.07 2.49 35.21
N LEU A 210 3.09 1.69 36.27
CA LEU A 210 2.41 1.97 37.53
C LEU A 210 2.77 3.41 37.96
N ARG A 211 1.81 4.34 37.87
CA ARG A 211 1.87 5.55 38.68
C ARG A 211 1.70 5.12 40.13
N GLY A 212 2.81 5.13 40.85
CA GLY A 212 2.87 4.87 42.28
C GLY A 212 1.94 5.79 43.08
N LEU A 213 1.56 5.24 44.22
CA LEU A 213 0.84 5.80 45.36
C LEU A 213 1.06 7.30 45.62
#